data_AF-A0A920FN52-F1
#
_entry.id   AF-A0A920FN52-F1
#
_cell.length_a   1.000
_cell.length_b   1.000
_cell.length_c   1.000
_cell.angle_alpha   90.00
_cell.angle_beta   90.00
_cell.angle_gamma   90.00
#
_symmetry.space_group_name_H-M   'P 1'
#
loop_
_entity.id
_entity.type
_entity.pdbx_description
1 polymer ?
#
loop_
_entity_poly.entity_id
_entity_poly.type
_entity_poly.pdbx_seq_one_letter_code
_entity_poly.pdbx_strand_id
1 'polypeptide(L)'
;MNLFSDSPLKIYFSGICGTATASLAILMKNRGHEVQGSDENIYPPMSDLLEQNQIRVDSGFHKSNLESKPDLVVIGNALSRGNPEVEAVLSRKIPYISVSELLKNHFIQNRCSLVVSGTHGKNNHIIPACLGF
;
A
#
# COMPACT_ATOMS: atom_id res chain seq x y z
N MET A 1 -15.17 7.10 -6.61
CA MET A 1 -14.53 8.21 -5.87
C MET A 1 -13.02 8.04 -6.03
N ASN A 2 -12.39 8.81 -6.92
CA ASN A 2 -10.94 8.71 -7.14
C ASN A 2 -10.24 9.34 -5.92
N LEU A 3 -9.61 8.51 -5.09
CA LEU A 3 -8.84 8.92 -3.90
C LEU A 3 -7.56 9.70 -4.23
N PHE A 4 -7.24 9.86 -5.53
CA PHE A 4 -6.02 10.49 -6.02
C PHE A 4 -6.42 11.59 -7.02
N SER A 5 -6.82 12.74 -6.49
CA SER A 5 -6.95 13.99 -7.26
C SER A 5 -5.56 14.48 -7.67
N ASP A 6 -5.45 15.28 -8.74
CA ASP A 6 -4.25 15.90 -9.35
C ASP A 6 -3.26 16.66 -8.41
N SER A 7 -3.40 16.55 -7.08
CA SER A 7 -2.54 17.20 -6.09
C SER A 7 -1.52 16.22 -5.50
N PRO A 8 -0.25 16.63 -5.30
CA PRO A 8 0.73 15.79 -4.63
C PRO A 8 0.30 15.55 -3.18
N LEU A 9 0.22 14.27 -2.78
CA LEU A 9 -0.12 13.82 -1.43
C LEU A 9 1.12 13.22 -0.78
N LYS A 10 1.22 13.32 0.55
CA LYS A 10 2.24 12.64 1.33
C LYS A 10 1.73 11.28 1.76
N ILE A 11 2.24 10.23 1.12
CA ILE A 11 1.83 8.85 1.37
C ILE A 11 2.96 8.16 2.13
N TYR A 12 2.62 7.61 3.30
CA TYR A 12 3.55 6.88 4.14
C TYR A 12 3.26 5.38 4.10
N PHE A 13 4.24 4.57 3.72
CA PHE A 13 4.10 3.11 3.65
C PHE A 13 4.79 2.46 4.86
N SER A 14 4.01 1.89 5.76
CA SER A 14 4.53 1.08 6.86
C SER A 14 4.69 -0.36 6.37
N GLY A 15 5.91 -0.90 6.41
CA GLY A 15 6.26 -2.20 5.84
C GLY A 15 6.51 -2.13 4.33
N ILE A 16 7.33 -1.17 3.89
CA ILE A 16 7.56 -0.88 2.47
C ILE A 16 8.40 -1.93 1.74
N CYS A 17 9.23 -2.73 2.44
CA CYS A 17 10.07 -3.75 1.81
C CYS A 17 9.29 -4.97 1.30
N GLY A 18 7.98 -5.07 1.58
CA GLY A 18 7.13 -6.06 0.95
C GLY A 18 7.03 -5.87 -0.57
N THR A 19 7.18 -6.93 -1.36
CA THR A 19 7.23 -6.85 -2.84
C THR A 19 6.04 -6.11 -3.46
N ALA A 20 4.82 -6.37 -2.98
CA ALA A 20 3.61 -5.69 -3.43
C ALA A 20 3.58 -4.22 -2.98
N THR A 21 3.95 -3.96 -1.73
CA THR A 21 3.97 -2.62 -1.13
C THR A 21 4.97 -1.71 -1.84
N ALA A 22 6.19 -2.19 -2.09
CA ALA A 22 7.24 -1.46 -2.80
C ALA A 22 6.81 -1.09 -4.23
N SER A 23 6.17 -2.03 -4.95
CA SER A 23 5.67 -1.78 -6.31
C SER A 23 4.63 -0.65 -6.31
N LEU A 24 3.75 -0.63 -5.31
CA LEU A 24 2.74 0.43 -5.16
C LEU A 24 3.37 1.76 -4.74
N ALA A 25 4.35 1.74 -3.86
CA ALA A 25 5.09 2.93 -3.44
C ALA A 25 5.78 3.61 -4.65
N ILE A 26 6.44 2.82 -5.50
CA ILE A 26 7.05 3.31 -6.74
C ILE A 26 5.98 3.86 -7.69
N LEU A 27 4.85 3.16 -7.84
CA LEU A 27 3.76 3.65 -8.69
C LEU A 27 3.22 5.00 -8.21
N MET A 28 3.06 5.18 -6.90
CA MET A 28 2.61 6.44 -6.31
C MET A 28 3.61 7.57 -6.50
N LYS A 29 4.90 7.26 -6.34
CA LYS A 29 5.99 8.20 -6.60
C LYS A 29 5.99 8.66 -8.07
N ASN A 30 5.82 7.71 -9.00
CA ASN A 30 5.73 7.99 -10.43
C ASN A 30 4.48 8.79 -10.82
N ARG A 31 3.44 8.77 -9.99
CA ARG A 31 2.25 9.63 -10.14
C ARG A 31 2.44 11.05 -9.60
N GLY A 32 3.62 11.37 -9.07
CA GLY A 32 3.94 12.69 -8.53
C GLY A 32 3.57 12.88 -7.06
N HIS A 33 3.20 11.80 -6.35
CA HIS A 33 2.99 11.86 -4.90
C HIS A 33 4.33 11.79 -4.15
N GLU A 34 4.38 12.39 -2.96
CA GLU A 34 5.52 12.26 -2.08
C GLU A 34 5.39 10.94 -1.30
N VAL A 35 6.31 10.02 -1.55
CA VAL A 35 6.27 8.68 -0.97
C VAL A 35 7.43 8.48 -0.02
N GLN A 36 7.09 8.05 1.19
CA GLN A 36 8.03 7.70 2.25
C GLN A 36 7.55 6.41 2.91
N GLY A 37 8.40 5.75 3.68
CA GLY A 37 7.98 4.56 4.42
C GLY A 37 8.99 4.10 5.45
N SER A 38 8.67 3.00 6.11
CA SER A 38 9.56 2.31 7.03
C SER A 38 9.47 0.81 6.86
N ASP A 39 10.54 0.13 7.26
CA ASP A 39 10.55 -1.32 7.38
C ASP A 39 11.54 -1.77 8.46
N GLU A 40 11.28 -2.92 9.08
CA GLU A 40 12.19 -3.52 10.06
C GLU A 40 13.45 -4.05 9.39
N ASN A 41 13.32 -4.61 8.19
CA ASN A 41 14.45 -5.22 7.49
C ASN A 41 14.70 -4.51 6.15
N ILE A 42 15.48 -3.43 6.21
CA ILE A 42 15.96 -2.73 5.01
C ILE A 42 17.22 -3.44 4.52
N TYR A 43 17.08 -4.29 3.50
CA TYR A 43 18.21 -4.97 2.87
C TYR A 43 18.12 -4.99 1.34
N PRO A 44 19.26 -5.05 0.64
CA PRO A 44 19.30 -5.24 -0.81
C PRO A 44 18.66 -6.58 -1.20
N PRO A 45 17.89 -6.66 -2.28
CA PRO A 45 17.78 -5.68 -3.38
C PRO A 45 16.66 -4.65 -3.24
N MET A 46 15.82 -4.74 -2.20
CA MET A 46 14.64 -3.87 -2.06
C MET A 46 15.00 -2.45 -1.61
N SER A 47 16.03 -2.31 -0.76
CA SER A 47 16.58 -1.00 -0.38
C SER A 47 17.01 -0.19 -1.61
N ASP A 48 17.80 -0.82 -2.47
CA ASP A 48 18.42 -0.18 -3.63
C ASP A 48 17.35 0.21 -4.65
N LEU A 49 16.32 -0.63 -4.82
CA LEU A 49 15.16 -0.34 -5.67
C LEU A 49 14.41 0.91 -5.19
N LEU A 50 14.16 1.03 -3.88
CA LEU A 50 13.45 2.18 -3.32
C LEU A 50 14.29 3.45 -3.36
N GLU A 51 15.60 3.34 -3.09
CA GLU A 51 16.56 4.45 -3.18
C GLU A 51 16.69 4.97 -4.62
N GLN A 52 16.77 4.07 -5.62
CA GLN A 52 16.78 4.42 -7.04
C GLN A 52 15.53 5.21 -7.47
N ASN A 53 14.39 4.96 -6.83
CA ASN A 53 13.14 5.67 -7.06
C ASN A 53 12.97 6.91 -6.16
N GLN A 54 14.02 7.33 -5.44
CA GLN A 54 14.02 8.47 -4.52
C GLN A 54 12.91 8.38 -3.46
N ILE A 55 12.69 7.17 -2.95
CA ILE A 55 11.75 6.89 -1.88
C ILE A 55 12.55 6.79 -0.59
N ARG A 56 12.21 7.63 0.39
CA ARG A 56 12.84 7.58 1.71
C ARG A 56 12.28 6.41 2.50
N VAL A 57 13.18 5.57 3.03
CA VAL A 57 12.83 4.44 3.89
C VAL A 57 13.55 4.60 5.22
N ASP A 58 12.81 4.70 6.32
CA ASP A 58 13.35 4.76 7.67
C ASP A 58 13.41 3.33 8.27
N SER A 59 14.49 3.01 9.00
CA SER A 59 14.67 1.70 9.60
C SER A 59 13.87 1.54 10.89
N GLY A 60 13.19 0.40 11.02
CA GLY A 60 12.36 0.08 12.17
C GLY A 60 11.05 0.87 12.22
N PHE A 61 10.13 0.38 13.04
CA PHE A 61 8.84 1.02 13.24
C PHE A 61 8.94 1.98 14.42
N HIS A 62 8.82 3.28 14.16
CA HIS A 62 8.90 4.30 15.21
C HIS A 62 7.79 5.33 15.09
N LYS A 63 7.23 5.76 16.22
CA LYS A 63 6.19 6.81 16.26
C LYS A 63 6.67 8.14 15.67
N SER A 64 7.97 8.41 15.79
CA SER A 64 8.65 9.59 15.22
C SER A 64 8.54 9.65 13.70
N ASN A 65 8.47 8.49 13.03
CA ASN A 65 8.39 8.45 11.56
C ASN A 65 7.09 9.08 11.03
N LEU A 66 6.04 9.10 11.84
CA LEU A 66 4.74 9.69 11.50
C LEU A 66 4.60 11.15 11.96
N GLU A 67 5.64 11.77 12.53
CA GLU A 67 5.64 13.20 12.91
C GLU A 67 5.59 14.13 11.71
N SER A 68 6.00 13.64 10.53
CA SER A 68 5.86 14.31 9.24
C SER A 68 4.40 14.57 8.82
N LYS A 69 3.42 14.02 9.56
CA LYS A 69 1.97 14.11 9.31
C LYS A 69 1.63 13.78 7.85
N PRO A 70 1.76 12.50 7.46
CA PRO A 70 1.34 12.07 6.13
C PRO A 70 -0.17 12.25 5.95
N ASP A 71 -0.59 12.53 4.72
CA ASP A 71 -2.00 12.65 4.35
C ASP A 71 -2.69 11.28 4.32
N LEU A 72 -1.92 10.23 4.00
CA LEU A 72 -2.39 8.84 3.94
C LEU A 72 -1.31 7.88 4.43
N VAL A 73 -1.68 6.91 5.25
CA VAL A 73 -0.80 5.82 5.67
C VAL A 73 -1.26 4.50 5.06
N VAL A 74 -0.35 3.83 4.36
CA VAL A 74 -0.57 2.49 3.81
C VAL A 74 0.06 1.47 4.75
N ILE A 75 -0.77 0.61 5.32
CA ILE A 75 -0.34 -0.42 6.27
C ILE A 75 -0.11 -1.73 5.52
N GLY A 76 1.13 -2.23 5.56
CA GLY A 76 1.52 -3.54 5.04
C GLY A 76 0.79 -4.69 5.73
N ASN A 77 0.58 -5.78 5.00
CA ASN A 77 -0.17 -6.94 5.51
C ASN A 77 0.50 -7.65 6.71
N ALA A 78 1.81 -7.44 6.90
CA ALA A 78 2.55 -8.00 8.03
C ALA A 78 2.35 -7.22 9.34
N LEU A 79 1.66 -6.08 9.30
CA LEU A 79 1.54 -5.17 10.43
C LEU A 79 0.17 -5.29 11.10
N SER A 80 0.18 -5.33 12.42
CA SER A 80 -1.01 -5.42 13.26
C SER A 80 -0.87 -4.52 14.50
N ARG A 81 -1.92 -4.44 15.33
CA ARG A 81 -1.90 -3.69 16.59
C ARG A 81 -0.73 -4.12 17.48
N GLY A 82 -0.20 -3.17 18.24
CA GLY A 82 1.05 -3.34 18.97
C GLY A 82 2.29 -2.84 18.22
N ASN A 83 2.19 -2.61 16.91
CA ASN A 83 3.21 -1.86 16.19
C ASN A 83 3.13 -0.36 16.57
N PRO A 84 4.25 0.28 16.93
CA PRO A 84 4.26 1.68 17.35
C PRO A 84 3.72 2.65 16.30
N GLU A 85 3.93 2.40 15.01
CA GLU A 85 3.39 3.22 13.92
C GLU A 85 1.88 3.03 13.78
N VAL A 86 1.39 1.79 13.80
CA VAL A 86 -0.05 1.50 13.73
C VAL A 86 -0.79 2.16 14.90
N GLU A 87 -0.26 2.06 16.12
CA GLU A 87 -0.84 2.72 17.29
C GLU A 87 -0.80 4.25 17.15
N ALA A 88 0.26 4.82 16.56
CA ALA A 88 0.35 6.26 16.32
C ALA A 88 -0.64 6.74 15.24
N VAL A 89 -0.86 5.97 14.17
CA VAL A 89 -1.90 6.24 13.16
C VAL A 89 -3.28 6.28 13.80
N LEU A 90 -3.62 5.26 14.59
CA LEU A 90 -4.90 5.16 15.29
C LEU A 90 -5.08 6.28 16.31
N SER A 91 -4.03 6.58 17.09
CA SER A 91 -4.02 7.65 18.09
C SER A 91 -4.21 9.03 17.48
N ARG A 92 -3.53 9.30 16.35
CA ARG A 92 -3.56 10.58 15.64
C ARG A 92 -4.73 10.69 14.66
N LYS A 93 -5.54 9.63 14.50
CA LYS A 93 -6.65 9.54 13.53
C LYS A 93 -6.22 9.89 12.10
N ILE A 94 -5.00 9.48 11.73
CA ILE A 94 -4.50 9.70 10.37
C ILE A 94 -5.27 8.77 9.42
N PRO A 95 -5.70 9.22 8.23
CA PRO A 95 -6.30 8.35 7.23
C PRO A 95 -5.36 7.19 6.90
N TYR A 96 -5.87 5.96 6.93
CA TYR A 96 -5.07 4.79 6.62
C TYR A 96 -5.84 3.80 5.74
N ILE A 97 -5.08 3.02 4.97
CA ILE A 97 -5.59 1.98 4.08
C ILE A 97 -4.65 0.77 4.13
N SER A 98 -5.19 -0.44 3.98
CA SER A 98 -4.33 -1.64 3.87
C SER A 98 -3.79 -1.80 2.45
N VAL A 99 -2.62 -2.43 2.30
CA VAL A 99 -2.07 -2.75 0.97
C VAL A 99 -3.06 -3.56 0.12
N SER A 100 -3.76 -4.53 0.72
CA SER A 100 -4.78 -5.34 0.04
C SER A 100 -5.96 -4.52 -0.46
N GLU A 101 -6.38 -3.52 0.32
CA GLU A 101 -7.46 -2.60 -0.05
C GLU A 101 -7.02 -1.61 -1.13
N LEU A 102 -5.78 -1.11 -1.05
CA LEU A 102 -5.19 -0.26 -2.08
C LEU A 102 -5.03 -1.04 -3.40
N LEU A 103 -4.59 -2.30 -3.34
CA LEU A 103 -4.55 -3.21 -4.49
C LEU A 103 -5.95 -3.43 -5.08
N LYS A 104 -6.96 -3.71 -4.24
CA LYS A 104 -8.34 -3.88 -4.70
C LYS A 104 -8.85 -2.63 -5.42
N ASN A 105 -8.60 -1.44 -4.87
CA ASN A 105 -9.03 -0.19 -5.47
C ASN A 105 -8.30 0.13 -6.79
N HIS A 106 -7.03 -0.23 -6.93
CA HIS A 106 -6.25 0.03 -8.16
C HIS A 106 -6.40 -1.03 -9.25
N PHE A 107 -6.48 -2.31 -8.89
CA PHE A 107 -6.49 -3.42 -9.86
C PHE A 107 -7.89 -3.96 -10.14
N ILE A 108 -8.81 -3.94 -9.17
CA ILE A 108 -10.14 -4.56 -9.31
C ILE A 108 -11.21 -3.57 -9.74
N GLN A 109 -11.07 -2.26 -9.45
CA GLN A 109 -12.08 -1.27 -9.86
C GLN A 109 -11.92 -0.77 -11.31
N ASN A 110 -10.73 -0.89 -11.94
CA ASN A 110 -10.48 -0.39 -13.30
C ASN A 110 -10.18 -1.48 -14.35
N ARG A 111 -10.25 -2.76 -13.98
CA ARG A 111 -10.24 -3.90 -14.90
C ARG A 111 -11.17 -4.95 -14.32
N CYS A 112 -12.10 -5.48 -15.11
CA CYS A 112 -12.87 -6.69 -14.78
C CYS A 112 -11.94 -7.75 -14.15
N SER A 113 -11.91 -7.82 -12.82
CA SER A 113 -11.13 -8.83 -12.13
C SER A 113 -12.08 -9.97 -11.82
N LEU A 114 -11.96 -10.98 -12.65
CA LEU A 114 -12.63 -12.24 -12.49
C LEU A 114 -12.01 -12.96 -11.28
N VAL A 115 -12.72 -12.92 -10.15
CA VAL A 115 -12.30 -13.62 -8.93
C VAL A 115 -12.63 -15.11 -9.09
N VAL A 116 -11.60 -15.93 -9.33
CA VAL A 116 -11.72 -17.39 -9.18
C VAL A 116 -11.37 -17.74 -7.73
N SER A 117 -12.41 -17.91 -6.91
CA SER A 117 -12.28 -18.61 -5.62
C SER A 117 -12.54 -20.09 -5.88
N GLY A 118 -11.52 -20.93 -5.75
CA GLY A 118 -11.64 -22.38 -5.86
C GLY A 118 -10.78 -23.05 -4.80
N THR A 119 -11.41 -23.65 -3.78
CA THR A 119 -10.75 -24.30 -2.65
C THR A 119 -10.45 -25.80 -2.86
N HIS A 120 -10.75 -26.38 -4.02
CA HIS A 120 -10.15 -27.64 -4.49
C HIS A 120 -10.28 -27.75 -6.02
N GLY A 121 -9.34 -28.43 -6.66
CA GLY A 121 -9.05 -28.31 -8.10
C GLY A 121 -10.12 -28.77 -9.11
N LYS A 122 -9.83 -28.38 -10.37
CA LYS A 122 -10.42 -28.72 -11.68
C LYS A 122 -11.47 -27.78 -12.28
N ASN A 123 -10.99 -27.08 -13.31
CA ASN A 123 -11.47 -27.04 -14.69
C ASN A 123 -12.89 -26.49 -14.98
N ASN A 124 -12.91 -25.50 -15.88
CA ASN A 124 -14.04 -25.00 -16.67
C ASN A 124 -15.32 -24.63 -15.92
N HIS A 125 -15.50 -23.34 -15.63
CA HIS A 125 -16.49 -22.51 -16.32
C HIS A 125 -16.54 -21.14 -15.65
N ILE A 126 -16.07 -20.14 -16.39
CA ILE A 126 -16.18 -18.75 -16.02
C ILE A 126 -17.41 -18.21 -16.75
N ILE A 127 -18.45 -17.85 -16.00
CA ILE A 127 -19.62 -17.13 -16.51
C ILE A 127 -19.52 -15.68 -16.02
N PRO A 128 -19.43 -14.66 -16.91
CA PRO A 128 -19.48 -13.28 -16.49
C PRO A 128 -20.95 -12.87 -16.28
N ALA A 129 -21.32 -12.57 -15.04
CA ALA A 129 -22.59 -11.95 -14.72
C ALA A 129 -22.45 -10.42 -14.87
N CYS A 130 -22.81 -9.92 -16.06
CA CYS A 130 -23.16 -8.51 -16.28
C CYS A 130 -24.68 -8.37 -16.16
N LEU A 131 -25.18 -7.70 -15.12
CA LEU A 131 -26.53 -7.08 -15.11
C LEU A 131 -26.62 -6.24 -13.82
N GLY A 132 -27.00 -4.97 -13.84
CA GLY A 132 -27.44 -4.09 -14.89
C GLY A 132 -27.64 -2.67 -14.33
N PHE A 133 -27.82 -1.73 -15.27
CA PHE A 133 -28.47 -0.41 -15.18
C PHE A 133 -28.38 0.42 -13.89
#